data_AF-A0A6N7ZWH1-F1
#
_entry.id   AF-A0A6N7ZWH1-F1
#
_cell.length_a   1.000
_cell.length_b   1.000
_cell.length_c   1.000
_cell.angle_alpha   90.00
_cell.angle_beta   90.00
_cell.angle_gamma   90.00
#
_symmetry.space_group_name_H-M   'P 1'
#
loop_
_entity.id
_entity.type
_entity.pdbx_description
1 polymer ?
#
loop_
_entity_poly.entity_id
_entity_poly.type
_entity_poly.pdbx_seq_one_letter_code
_entity_poly.pdbx_strand_id
1 'polypeptide(L)'
;MASVLKALSVLIGGLVFGGVAWVTKAPAQVPFLVTSPADSGPGTLRAALEAASLLVGPGPIFVVVSEDIETKSPLTYSGRAPIAIHGIGQTVRTSENINILQLDQGADLFVAGLKFMGPGGFSVANRGDRVGSGGKGIFIDVRKGQSGTVNLVLRDVLVTGVAYHGVHVSDCDLADACGGGSAGGGSGAPASINIELDNVEINGVGQGVFDADGIRVDERGDGDIHYRSAASKFLKVGADGVELDEGGAGSIFASVSGDAFVGNGNYCDPEVLGAAIPVPHTRSFQDGQARDADIPKPVTGSADDRCIEREVAHYPSGSVKSYAFNIDFDDGIDLDEAGAGELRVSVTDADILQNRDEGLDLDEYGEGDVILSLLRSRADGNTDDGVRVSEGNGGRITGLIYDVVASGNGDYGLRFDQAGPGDVMVDAYYVSTVGNGDGVNAGIRVAREGAGKGVLTVFGSTIEDGLDVRNVELVRK
;
A
#
# COMPACT_ATOMS: atom_id res chain seq x y z
N MET A 1 42.33 81.22 -32.64
CA MET A 1 41.40 81.57 -33.73
C MET A 1 41.15 80.31 -34.56
N ALA A 2 39.88 80.03 -34.91
CA ALA A 2 39.29 78.83 -35.55
C ALA A 2 39.12 77.59 -34.61
N SER A 3 37.97 77.31 -33.94
CA SER A 3 36.53 77.11 -34.33
C SER A 3 36.29 75.77 -35.05
N VAL A 4 36.06 74.63 -34.37
CA VAL A 4 34.81 74.07 -33.77
C VAL A 4 33.66 73.78 -34.76
N LEU A 5 33.32 72.49 -34.96
CA LEU A 5 31.97 71.87 -34.85
C LEU A 5 32.06 70.35 -35.14
N LYS A 6 31.94 69.50 -34.10
CA LYS A 6 30.78 68.63 -33.73
C LYS A 6 30.49 67.41 -34.62
N ALA A 7 30.61 66.25 -33.97
CA ALA A 7 30.14 64.93 -34.38
C ALA A 7 28.63 64.74 -34.10
N LEU A 8 27.97 63.88 -34.89
CA LEU A 8 26.73 63.20 -34.53
C LEU A 8 26.66 61.82 -35.21
N SER A 9 26.18 60.86 -34.43
CA SER A 9 26.12 59.40 -34.59
C SER A 9 25.15 58.88 -35.67
N VAL A 10 25.24 57.60 -36.04
CA VAL A 10 24.13 56.60 -36.05
C VAL A 10 24.63 55.20 -36.48
N LEU A 11 24.10 54.19 -35.77
CA LEU A 11 24.25 52.73 -35.82
C LEU A 11 24.06 52.06 -37.20
N ILE A 12 24.80 50.96 -37.44
CA ILE A 12 24.28 49.74 -38.10
C ILE A 12 24.77 48.52 -37.31
N GLY A 13 23.84 47.76 -36.75
CA GLY A 13 24.06 46.51 -36.01
C GLY A 13 24.27 45.31 -36.93
N GLY A 14 25.10 44.37 -36.47
CA GLY A 14 25.57 43.20 -37.21
C GLY A 14 24.56 42.07 -37.33
N LEU A 15 24.60 41.39 -38.47
CA LEU A 15 23.93 40.12 -38.75
C LEU A 15 24.64 38.97 -38.01
N VAL A 16 23.87 38.21 -37.22
CA VAL A 16 24.29 36.93 -36.63
C VAL A 16 23.88 35.80 -37.60
N PHE A 17 24.84 34.96 -37.97
CA PHE A 17 24.60 33.74 -38.74
C PHE A 17 23.89 32.70 -37.87
N GLY A 18 22.70 32.28 -38.30
CA GLY A 18 21.94 31.18 -37.69
C GLY A 18 22.55 29.83 -38.03
N GLY A 19 23.04 29.12 -37.01
CA GLY A 19 23.37 27.70 -37.09
C GLY A 19 22.10 26.87 -36.97
N VAL A 20 21.77 26.14 -38.03
CA VAL A 20 20.73 25.11 -38.03
C VAL A 20 21.21 23.95 -37.17
N ALA A 21 20.61 23.80 -35.98
CA ALA A 21 20.82 22.63 -35.14
C ALA A 21 20.14 21.43 -35.80
N TRP A 22 20.96 20.48 -36.27
CA TRP A 22 20.47 19.18 -36.69
C TRP A 22 19.99 18.43 -35.44
N VAL A 23 18.67 18.29 -35.30
CA VAL A 23 18.07 17.33 -34.37
C VAL A 23 18.43 15.95 -34.90
N THR A 24 19.49 15.35 -34.35
CA THR A 24 19.80 13.95 -34.60
C THR A 24 18.76 13.14 -33.81
N LYS A 25 17.88 12.43 -34.51
CA LYS A 25 17.08 11.38 -33.89
C LYS A 25 18.06 10.37 -33.30
N ALA A 26 18.01 10.14 -31.98
CA ALA A 26 18.75 9.06 -31.36
C ALA A 26 18.40 7.74 -32.09
N PRO A 27 19.39 6.90 -32.45
CA PRO A 27 19.11 5.61 -33.07
C PRO A 27 18.19 4.80 -32.16
N ALA A 28 17.12 4.24 -32.72
CA ALA A 28 16.25 3.31 -32.01
C ALA A 28 17.10 2.13 -31.53
N GLN A 29 17.20 1.98 -30.22
CA GLN A 29 18.02 0.97 -29.60
C GLN A 29 17.46 -0.42 -29.91
N VAL A 30 18.33 -1.34 -30.33
CA VAL A 30 17.95 -2.74 -30.57
C VAL A 30 17.51 -3.36 -29.24
N PRO A 31 16.36 -4.04 -29.17
CA PRO A 31 15.90 -4.67 -27.94
C PRO A 31 16.84 -5.79 -27.49
N PHE A 32 16.91 -6.04 -26.19
CA PHE A 32 17.56 -7.22 -25.64
C PHE A 32 16.63 -8.41 -25.74
N LEU A 33 17.15 -9.56 -26.16
CA LEU A 33 16.40 -10.80 -26.27
C LEU A 33 16.90 -11.79 -25.21
N VAL A 34 15.99 -12.33 -24.42
CA VAL A 34 16.25 -13.47 -23.53
C VAL A 34 15.94 -14.74 -24.30
N THR A 35 17.00 -15.43 -24.72
CA THR A 35 16.98 -16.65 -25.56
C THR A 35 17.43 -17.90 -24.81
N SER A 36 17.76 -17.77 -23.52
CA SER A 36 18.13 -18.87 -22.63
C SER A 36 17.38 -18.78 -21.30
N PRO A 37 16.78 -19.89 -20.81
CA PRO A 37 16.13 -19.92 -19.50
C PRO A 37 17.11 -20.11 -18.33
N ALA A 38 18.41 -20.22 -18.62
CA ALA A 38 19.42 -20.39 -17.59
C ALA A 38 19.52 -19.15 -16.68
N ASP A 39 19.97 -19.36 -15.44
CA ASP A 39 20.17 -18.28 -14.46
C ASP A 39 21.25 -17.26 -14.87
N SER A 40 22.28 -17.70 -15.59
CA SER A 40 23.41 -16.85 -15.97
C SER A 40 24.05 -17.24 -17.30
N GLY A 41 24.84 -16.31 -17.84
CA GLY A 41 25.52 -16.45 -19.12
C GLY A 41 24.80 -15.75 -20.28
N PRO A 42 25.36 -15.83 -21.50
CA PRO A 42 24.81 -15.14 -22.67
C PRO A 42 23.36 -15.53 -22.96
N GLY A 43 22.52 -14.53 -23.29
CA GLY A 43 21.11 -14.74 -23.67
C GLY A 43 20.15 -14.97 -22.50
N THR A 44 20.61 -14.88 -21.25
CA THR A 44 19.76 -15.00 -20.06
C THR A 44 19.11 -13.66 -19.68
N LEU A 45 18.06 -13.70 -18.86
CA LEU A 45 17.41 -12.48 -18.32
C LEU A 45 18.40 -11.65 -17.50
N ARG A 46 19.24 -12.30 -16.70
CA ARG A 46 20.32 -11.64 -15.94
C ARG A 46 21.27 -10.86 -16.85
N ALA A 47 21.78 -11.48 -17.91
CA ALA A 47 22.67 -10.82 -18.85
C ALA A 47 21.98 -9.66 -19.59
N ALA A 48 20.67 -9.77 -19.87
CA ALA A 48 19.90 -8.69 -20.48
C ALA A 48 19.73 -7.49 -19.53
N LEU A 49 19.43 -7.73 -18.24
CA LEU A 49 19.33 -6.68 -17.22
C LEU A 49 20.69 -5.99 -17.00
N GLU A 50 21.78 -6.76 -16.89
CA GLU A 50 23.13 -6.22 -16.78
C GLU A 50 23.48 -5.33 -17.97
N ALA A 51 23.19 -5.77 -19.21
CA ALA A 51 23.47 -4.99 -20.40
C ALA A 51 22.59 -3.73 -20.52
N ALA A 52 21.32 -3.83 -20.14
CA ALA A 52 20.41 -2.70 -20.11
C ALA A 52 20.80 -1.67 -19.05
N SER A 53 21.40 -2.11 -17.93
CA SER A 53 21.80 -1.22 -16.83
C SER A 53 22.86 -0.20 -17.23
N LEU A 54 23.62 -0.49 -18.29
CA LEU A 54 24.68 0.37 -18.82
C LEU A 54 24.16 1.49 -19.75
N LEU A 55 22.84 1.55 -19.97
CA LEU A 55 22.23 2.51 -20.87
C LEU A 55 21.86 3.81 -20.18
N VAL A 56 21.85 4.88 -20.97
CA VAL A 56 21.37 6.20 -20.56
C VAL A 56 19.89 6.38 -20.92
N GLY A 57 19.34 5.50 -21.76
CA GLY A 57 17.94 5.53 -22.22
C GLY A 57 17.26 4.16 -22.04
N PRO A 58 15.98 4.04 -22.41
CA PRO A 58 15.17 2.86 -22.13
C PRO A 58 15.73 1.61 -22.81
N GLY A 59 15.82 0.51 -22.06
CA GLY A 59 16.29 -0.78 -22.54
C GLY A 59 15.20 -1.84 -22.57
N PRO A 60 14.41 -1.99 -23.65
CA PRO A 60 13.37 -3.02 -23.67
C PRO A 60 14.00 -4.43 -23.76
N ILE A 61 13.53 -5.32 -22.90
CA ILE A 61 13.88 -6.73 -22.81
C ILE A 61 12.66 -7.55 -23.27
N PHE A 62 12.87 -8.48 -24.20
CA PHE A 62 11.84 -9.43 -24.63
C PHE A 62 12.26 -10.84 -24.26
N VAL A 63 11.42 -11.53 -23.48
CA VAL A 63 11.59 -12.92 -23.12
C VAL A 63 10.97 -13.80 -24.20
N VAL A 64 11.82 -14.46 -24.98
CA VAL A 64 11.41 -15.27 -26.14
C VAL A 64 11.61 -16.77 -25.92
N VAL A 65 12.17 -17.17 -24.78
CA VAL A 65 12.16 -18.57 -24.33
C VAL A 65 10.76 -18.99 -23.93
N SER A 66 10.42 -20.27 -24.07
CA SER A 66 9.11 -20.80 -23.64
C SER A 66 9.14 -21.44 -22.26
N GLU A 67 10.34 -21.77 -21.80
CA GLU A 67 10.63 -22.44 -20.55
C GLU A 67 10.65 -21.48 -19.37
N ASP A 68 10.43 -22.01 -18.18
CA ASP A 68 10.61 -21.25 -16.94
C ASP A 68 12.07 -20.83 -16.77
N ILE A 69 12.28 -19.61 -16.31
CA ILE A 69 13.59 -19.06 -15.96
C ILE A 69 13.81 -19.35 -14.47
N GLU A 70 14.80 -20.18 -14.17
CA GLU A 70 15.18 -20.46 -12.79
C GLU A 70 16.32 -19.54 -12.36
N THR A 71 16.17 -18.89 -11.21
CA THR A 71 17.19 -18.01 -10.65
C THR A 71 17.61 -18.42 -9.24
N LYS A 72 18.91 -18.27 -8.96
CA LYS A 72 19.53 -18.69 -7.69
C LYS A 72 20.00 -17.51 -6.83
N SER A 73 19.89 -16.31 -7.36
CA SER A 73 20.21 -15.04 -6.69
C SER A 73 19.38 -13.93 -7.33
N PRO A 74 19.16 -12.79 -6.66
CA PRO A 74 18.30 -11.75 -7.19
C PRO A 74 18.66 -11.33 -8.62
N LEU A 75 17.65 -11.13 -9.46
CA LEU A 75 17.81 -10.48 -10.76
C LEU A 75 17.88 -8.97 -10.52
N THR A 76 19.09 -8.47 -10.34
CA THR A 76 19.31 -7.04 -10.03
C THR A 76 19.48 -6.22 -11.29
N TYR A 77 18.72 -5.13 -11.39
CA TYR A 77 18.93 -4.06 -12.35
C TYR A 77 19.50 -2.83 -11.63
N SER A 78 20.79 -2.55 -11.85
CA SER A 78 21.48 -1.42 -11.23
C SER A 78 21.54 -0.16 -12.10
N GLY A 79 20.72 -0.12 -13.15
CA GLY A 79 20.61 1.02 -14.06
C GLY A 79 19.68 2.09 -13.50
N ARG A 80 19.83 3.31 -14.02
CA ARG A 80 18.94 4.44 -13.68
C ARG A 80 17.91 4.74 -14.76
N ALA A 81 18.15 4.26 -15.98
CA ALA A 81 17.24 4.44 -17.09
C ALA A 81 16.02 3.52 -16.94
N PRO A 82 14.85 3.90 -17.46
CA PRO A 82 13.66 3.04 -17.46
C PRO A 82 13.92 1.67 -18.09
N ILE A 83 13.32 0.63 -17.54
CA ILE A 83 13.41 -0.73 -18.05
C ILE A 83 12.00 -1.28 -18.34
N ALA A 84 11.85 -1.93 -19.50
CA ALA A 84 10.61 -2.61 -19.88
C ALA A 84 10.92 -4.08 -20.14
N ILE A 85 10.19 -4.99 -19.49
CA ILE A 85 10.36 -6.44 -19.61
C ILE A 85 9.06 -7.04 -20.14
N HIS A 86 9.13 -7.63 -21.33
CA HIS A 86 7.99 -8.23 -22.01
C HIS A 86 8.16 -9.75 -22.05
N GLY A 87 7.29 -10.46 -21.36
CA GLY A 87 7.11 -11.90 -21.48
C GLY A 87 5.94 -12.29 -22.38
N ILE A 88 5.75 -13.59 -22.52
CA ILE A 88 4.62 -14.24 -23.19
C ILE A 88 3.96 -15.29 -22.27
N GLY A 89 4.11 -15.14 -20.94
CA GLY A 89 3.51 -15.98 -19.91
C GLY A 89 4.47 -16.91 -19.16
N GLN A 90 5.79 -16.74 -19.32
CA GLN A 90 6.80 -17.56 -18.65
C GLN A 90 6.87 -17.27 -17.15
N THR A 91 7.30 -18.27 -16.37
CA THR A 91 7.59 -18.10 -14.95
C THR A 91 9.07 -17.82 -14.74
N VAL A 92 9.38 -16.73 -14.03
CA VAL A 92 10.65 -16.47 -13.37
C VAL A 92 10.53 -16.99 -11.93
N ARG A 93 11.27 -18.04 -11.58
CA ARG A 93 11.15 -18.70 -10.28
C ARG A 93 12.47 -18.89 -9.57
N THR A 94 12.40 -19.04 -8.26
CA THR A 94 13.54 -19.40 -7.41
C THR A 94 13.13 -20.42 -6.35
N SER A 95 14.06 -21.30 -5.98
CA SER A 95 13.96 -22.15 -4.78
C SER A 95 14.51 -21.47 -3.53
N GLU A 96 15.14 -20.30 -3.68
CA GLU A 96 15.80 -19.59 -2.60
C GLU A 96 14.87 -18.53 -2.02
N ASN A 97 15.05 -18.23 -0.73
CA ASN A 97 14.33 -17.14 -0.08
C ASN A 97 15.04 -15.81 -0.34
N ILE A 98 14.82 -15.24 -1.53
CA ILE A 98 15.51 -14.05 -2.06
C ILE A 98 14.53 -13.14 -2.79
N ASN A 99 14.91 -11.87 -2.99
CA ASN A 99 14.22 -11.02 -3.96
C ASN A 99 14.32 -11.63 -5.36
N ILE A 100 13.21 -11.71 -6.10
CA ILE A 100 13.24 -12.27 -7.47
C ILE A 100 13.75 -11.22 -8.46
N LEU A 101 13.07 -10.07 -8.57
CA LEU A 101 13.48 -8.92 -9.37
C LEU A 101 13.73 -7.71 -8.46
N GLN A 102 14.91 -7.09 -8.58
CA GLN A 102 15.27 -5.93 -7.77
C GLN A 102 15.83 -4.80 -8.65
N LEU A 103 15.30 -3.59 -8.49
CA LEU A 103 15.83 -2.36 -9.06
C LEU A 103 16.45 -1.55 -7.92
N ASP A 104 17.78 -1.54 -7.83
CA ASP A 104 18.51 -0.97 -6.67
C ASP A 104 18.87 0.52 -6.84
N GLN A 105 18.38 1.15 -7.91
CA GLN A 105 18.63 2.57 -8.23
C GLN A 105 17.34 3.29 -8.64
N GLY A 106 16.17 2.86 -8.19
CA GLY A 106 14.89 3.59 -8.37
C GLY A 106 14.54 3.92 -9.82
N ALA A 107 14.81 3.00 -10.76
CA ALA A 107 14.43 3.18 -12.16
C ALA A 107 12.94 2.85 -12.37
N ASP A 108 12.33 3.48 -13.36
CA ASP A 108 10.98 3.12 -13.81
C ASP A 108 10.96 1.68 -14.33
N LEU A 109 9.93 0.93 -13.97
CA LEU A 109 9.73 -0.46 -14.34
C LEU A 109 8.40 -0.64 -15.07
N PHE A 110 8.47 -1.23 -16.26
CA PHE A 110 7.33 -1.83 -16.93
C PHE A 110 7.54 -3.34 -17.03
N VAL A 111 6.58 -4.15 -16.58
CA VAL A 111 6.57 -5.59 -16.79
C VAL A 111 5.24 -6.03 -17.38
N ALA A 112 5.29 -6.87 -18.42
CA ALA A 112 4.10 -7.50 -18.96
C ALA A 112 4.26 -9.00 -19.19
N GLY A 113 3.22 -9.78 -18.90
CA GLY A 113 3.12 -11.19 -19.29
C GLY A 113 4.17 -12.10 -18.65
N LEU A 114 4.46 -11.91 -17.36
CA LEU A 114 5.41 -12.72 -16.61
C LEU A 114 4.83 -13.16 -15.26
N LYS A 115 5.34 -14.27 -14.73
CA LYS A 115 5.01 -14.76 -13.39
C LYS A 115 6.28 -14.77 -12.54
N PHE A 116 6.22 -14.23 -11.33
CA PHE A 116 7.30 -14.26 -10.35
C PHE A 116 6.93 -15.21 -9.21
N MET A 117 7.69 -16.29 -9.03
CA MET A 117 7.36 -17.35 -8.09
C MET A 117 8.51 -17.67 -7.14
N GLY A 118 8.29 -17.41 -5.85
CA GLY A 118 9.20 -17.81 -4.78
C GLY A 118 9.06 -19.29 -4.40
N PRO A 119 9.80 -19.75 -3.37
CA PRO A 119 9.80 -21.15 -2.95
C PRO A 119 8.49 -21.61 -2.29
N GLY A 120 7.68 -20.69 -1.77
CA GLY A 120 6.45 -20.96 -1.05
C GLY A 120 6.65 -21.73 0.25
N GLY A 121 5.53 -22.17 0.84
CA GLY A 121 5.51 -22.97 2.07
C GLY A 121 5.85 -22.20 3.35
N PHE A 122 5.79 -20.87 3.31
CA PHE A 122 5.95 -20.03 4.48
C PHE A 122 4.69 -20.03 5.36
N SER A 123 4.89 -19.81 6.65
CA SER A 123 3.83 -19.52 7.63
C SER A 123 4.48 -18.87 8.86
N VAL A 124 3.67 -18.43 9.84
CA VAL A 124 4.20 -18.00 11.15
C VAL A 124 5.05 -19.09 11.84
N ALA A 125 4.77 -20.37 11.58
CA ALA A 125 5.59 -21.49 12.06
C ALA A 125 6.83 -21.78 11.19
N ASN A 126 6.80 -21.40 9.92
CA ASN A 126 7.89 -21.55 8.94
C ASN A 126 8.29 -20.20 8.34
N ARG A 127 8.75 -19.31 9.21
CA ARG A 127 9.19 -17.96 8.88
C ARG A 127 10.33 -17.89 7.88
N GLY A 128 10.22 -16.96 6.94
CA GLY A 128 11.24 -16.63 5.95
C GLY A 128 12.32 -15.67 6.49
N ASP A 129 12.03 -14.90 7.52
CA ASP A 129 12.97 -13.95 8.13
C ASP A 129 13.82 -14.55 9.27
N ARG A 130 13.85 -15.88 9.41
CA ARG A 130 14.76 -16.56 10.36
C ARG A 130 16.23 -16.38 10.01
N VAL A 131 16.51 -16.18 8.73
CA VAL A 131 17.85 -15.95 8.17
C VAL A 131 17.74 -14.86 7.10
N GLY A 132 17.98 -13.60 7.48
CA GLY A 132 17.76 -12.44 6.60
C GLY A 132 16.34 -11.88 6.72
N SER A 133 15.94 -10.97 5.84
CA SER A 133 14.64 -10.27 5.90
C SER A 133 13.50 -10.93 5.12
N GLY A 134 13.75 -12.08 4.47
CA GLY A 134 12.78 -12.69 3.57
C GLY A 134 12.85 -12.13 2.15
N GLY A 135 12.54 -12.99 1.17
CA GLY A 135 12.54 -12.61 -0.24
C GLY A 135 11.24 -11.92 -0.65
N LYS A 136 11.36 -10.90 -1.51
CA LYS A 136 10.27 -10.17 -2.17
C LYS A 136 10.07 -10.60 -3.62
N GLY A 137 8.90 -10.39 -4.21
CA GLY A 137 8.67 -10.68 -5.63
C GLY A 137 9.36 -9.66 -6.54
N ILE A 138 8.91 -8.40 -6.45
CA ILE A 138 9.48 -7.26 -7.15
C ILE A 138 9.83 -6.18 -6.13
N PHE A 139 11.06 -5.69 -6.14
CA PHE A 139 11.50 -4.62 -5.23
C PHE A 139 12.11 -3.46 -6.01
N ILE A 140 11.63 -2.24 -5.75
CA ILE A 140 12.21 -0.99 -6.24
C ILE A 140 12.69 -0.19 -5.04
N ASP A 141 14.01 -0.06 -4.93
CA ASP A 141 14.69 0.76 -3.93
C ASP A 141 14.87 2.17 -4.52
N VAL A 142 14.05 3.11 -4.05
CA VAL A 142 14.06 4.50 -4.49
C VAL A 142 15.18 5.25 -3.79
N ARG A 143 15.99 5.98 -4.56
CA ARG A 143 17.17 6.65 -4.01
C ARG A 143 16.73 7.84 -3.17
N LYS A 144 17.29 7.99 -1.97
CA LYS A 144 17.07 9.13 -1.03
C LYS A 144 17.01 10.55 -1.63
N GLY A 145 17.73 10.82 -2.73
CA GLY A 145 17.75 12.14 -3.38
C GLY A 145 17.02 12.18 -4.72
N GLN A 146 16.25 11.16 -5.05
CA GLN A 146 15.49 11.07 -6.28
C GLN A 146 14.37 12.11 -6.28
N SER A 147 14.09 12.68 -7.45
CA SER A 147 12.97 13.60 -7.65
C SER A 147 12.21 13.22 -8.92
N GLY A 148 11.05 13.86 -9.13
CA GLY A 148 10.14 13.49 -10.20
C GLY A 148 9.22 12.37 -9.75
N THR A 149 9.00 11.37 -10.60
CA THR A 149 8.09 10.25 -10.31
C THR A 149 8.78 8.93 -10.62
N VAL A 150 8.74 7.99 -9.70
CA VAL A 150 9.10 6.58 -9.92
C VAL A 150 7.87 5.86 -10.42
N ASN A 151 7.96 5.20 -11.57
CA ASN A 151 6.82 4.51 -12.18
C ASN A 151 7.00 2.99 -12.13
N LEU A 152 6.00 2.30 -11.58
CA LEU A 152 5.83 0.86 -11.70
C LEU A 152 4.55 0.57 -12.50
N VAL A 153 4.69 -0.17 -13.60
CA VAL A 153 3.55 -0.63 -14.40
C VAL A 153 3.62 -2.14 -14.58
N LEU A 154 2.58 -2.84 -14.12
CA LEU A 154 2.46 -4.29 -14.23
C LEU A 154 1.22 -4.64 -15.04
N ARG A 155 1.37 -5.49 -16.07
CA ARG A 155 0.25 -5.98 -16.89
C ARG A 155 0.29 -7.48 -17.09
N ASP A 156 -0.78 -8.19 -16.82
CA ASP A 156 -0.81 -9.66 -16.95
C ASP A 156 0.32 -10.33 -16.13
N VAL A 157 0.52 -9.86 -14.89
CA VAL A 157 1.60 -10.31 -14.00
C VAL A 157 1.02 -11.15 -12.85
N LEU A 158 1.70 -12.24 -12.50
CA LEU A 158 1.43 -13.02 -11.28
C LEU A 158 2.62 -12.92 -10.33
N VAL A 159 2.40 -12.66 -9.05
CA VAL A 159 3.41 -12.81 -7.99
C VAL A 159 2.91 -13.76 -6.93
N THR A 160 3.71 -14.76 -6.56
CA THR A 160 3.31 -15.78 -5.58
C THR A 160 4.49 -16.40 -4.83
N GLY A 161 4.24 -16.90 -3.62
CA GLY A 161 5.15 -17.79 -2.89
C GLY A 161 6.43 -17.14 -2.37
N VAL A 162 6.47 -15.81 -2.30
CA VAL A 162 7.56 -15.07 -1.65
C VAL A 162 7.26 -14.91 -0.15
N ALA A 163 8.31 -14.85 0.67
CA ALA A 163 8.16 -14.82 2.13
C ALA A 163 7.67 -13.46 2.62
N TYR A 164 8.20 -12.40 2.04
CA TYR A 164 7.93 -11.02 2.41
C TYR A 164 6.94 -10.40 1.41
N HIS A 165 6.98 -9.07 1.20
CA HIS A 165 6.04 -8.41 0.30
C HIS A 165 6.07 -8.98 -1.14
N GLY A 166 4.91 -9.04 -1.79
CA GLY A 166 4.79 -9.41 -3.20
C GLY A 166 5.51 -8.40 -4.09
N VAL A 167 5.09 -7.14 -4.02
CA VAL A 167 5.69 -6.01 -4.71
C VAL A 167 5.95 -4.92 -3.68
N HIS A 168 7.15 -4.36 -3.68
CA HIS A 168 7.55 -3.31 -2.75
C HIS A 168 8.23 -2.16 -3.49
N VAL A 169 7.72 -0.95 -3.30
CA VAL A 169 8.37 0.28 -3.76
C VAL A 169 8.60 1.14 -2.52
N SER A 170 9.86 1.42 -2.21
CA SER A 170 10.20 2.11 -0.96
C SER A 170 11.26 3.16 -1.22
N ASP A 171 11.04 4.37 -0.73
CA ASP A 171 12.07 5.41 -0.63
C ASP A 171 12.66 5.55 0.78
N CYS A 172 12.18 4.71 1.69
CA CYS A 172 12.44 4.80 3.11
C CYS A 172 13.86 4.41 3.48
N ASP A 173 14.53 5.26 4.26
CA ASP A 173 15.91 5.05 4.67
C ASP A 173 16.11 4.04 5.82
N LEU A 174 15.03 3.46 6.35
CA LEU A 174 15.06 2.41 7.38
C LEU A 174 15.07 0.99 6.80
N ALA A 175 15.04 0.84 5.47
CA ALA A 175 14.95 -0.46 4.79
C ALA A 175 13.77 -1.28 5.36
N ASP A 176 14.00 -2.55 5.71
CA ASP A 176 12.96 -3.47 6.22
C ASP A 176 12.43 -3.10 7.63
N ALA A 177 12.88 -1.99 8.22
CA ALA A 177 12.31 -1.44 9.45
C ALA A 177 11.40 -0.22 9.18
N CYS A 178 11.10 0.07 7.91
CA CYS A 178 10.07 1.05 7.55
C CYS A 178 8.68 0.57 7.97
N GLY A 179 7.73 1.49 8.12
CA GLY A 179 6.33 1.15 8.47
C GLY A 179 6.10 0.76 9.93
N GLY A 180 7.16 0.59 10.74
CA GLY A 180 7.00 0.22 12.14
C GLY A 180 6.24 1.26 12.99
N GLY A 181 4.99 0.95 13.32
CA GLY A 181 4.08 1.76 14.15
C GLY A 181 3.19 2.70 13.34
N SER A 182 2.12 3.21 13.97
CA SER A 182 0.97 3.91 13.37
C SER A 182 1.22 5.26 12.66
N ALA A 183 2.46 5.57 12.28
CA ALA A 183 2.77 6.74 11.45
C ALA A 183 4.02 6.53 10.58
N GLY A 184 4.50 5.29 10.42
CA GLY A 184 5.64 4.95 9.55
C GLY A 184 6.91 5.79 9.80
N GLY A 185 7.75 5.40 10.76
CA GLY A 185 9.04 6.07 10.95
C GLY A 185 9.95 6.04 9.71
N GLY A 186 10.77 7.07 9.50
CA GLY A 186 11.79 7.10 8.44
C GLY A 186 11.96 8.46 7.79
N SER A 187 12.83 8.55 6.78
CA SER A 187 12.84 9.69 5.84
C SER A 187 12.96 9.20 4.40
N GLY A 188 12.28 9.88 3.49
CA GLY A 188 12.15 9.52 2.09
C GLY A 188 12.79 10.51 1.12
N ALA A 189 12.54 10.28 -0.17
CA ALA A 189 12.98 11.09 -1.28
C ALA A 189 11.86 12.05 -1.71
N PRO A 190 12.16 13.22 -2.32
CA PRO A 190 11.13 14.13 -2.83
C PRO A 190 10.46 13.63 -4.13
N ALA A 191 10.44 12.33 -4.40
CA ALA A 191 9.90 11.75 -5.62
C ALA A 191 8.56 11.10 -5.34
N SER A 192 7.54 11.45 -6.13
CA SER A 192 6.28 10.72 -6.12
C SER A 192 6.46 9.28 -6.58
N ILE A 193 5.58 8.39 -6.14
CA ILE A 193 5.53 6.99 -6.56
C ILE A 193 4.22 6.78 -7.33
N ASN A 194 4.31 6.27 -8.56
CA ASN A 194 3.16 5.94 -9.40
C ASN A 194 3.12 4.44 -9.70
N ILE A 195 2.04 3.78 -9.30
CA ILE A 195 1.80 2.35 -9.49
C ILE A 195 0.57 2.15 -10.39
N GLU A 196 0.74 1.39 -11.47
CA GLU A 196 -0.35 0.99 -12.36
C GLU A 196 -0.40 -0.53 -12.53
N LEU A 197 -1.52 -1.13 -12.14
CA LEU A 197 -1.78 -2.57 -12.23
C LEU A 197 -2.96 -2.81 -13.18
N ASP A 198 -2.78 -3.72 -14.15
CA ASP A 198 -3.83 -4.15 -15.08
C ASP A 198 -3.80 -5.67 -15.22
N ASN A 199 -4.85 -6.35 -14.77
CA ASN A 199 -4.93 -7.81 -14.74
C ASN A 199 -3.72 -8.46 -14.01
N VAL A 200 -3.46 -8.00 -12.79
CA VAL A 200 -2.39 -8.51 -11.93
C VAL A 200 -2.97 -9.46 -10.88
N GLU A 201 -2.28 -10.56 -10.59
CA GLU A 201 -2.61 -11.45 -9.47
C GLU A 201 -1.46 -11.49 -8.47
N ILE A 202 -1.74 -11.14 -7.22
CA ILE A 202 -0.84 -11.29 -6.08
C ILE A 202 -1.46 -12.32 -5.16
N ASN A 203 -0.80 -13.46 -4.98
CA ASN A 203 -1.45 -14.64 -4.38
C ASN A 203 -0.51 -15.41 -3.46
N GLY A 204 -0.87 -15.52 -2.18
CA GLY A 204 -0.09 -16.30 -1.21
C GLY A 204 1.34 -15.78 -1.04
N VAL A 205 1.51 -14.46 -1.07
CA VAL A 205 2.76 -13.76 -0.71
C VAL A 205 2.68 -13.33 0.76
N GLY A 206 3.79 -12.88 1.34
CA GLY A 206 3.79 -12.34 2.71
C GLY A 206 3.63 -13.37 3.83
N GLN A 207 3.61 -14.67 3.49
CA GLN A 207 3.33 -15.72 4.48
C GLN A 207 4.51 -16.04 5.39
N GLY A 208 5.64 -15.34 5.28
CA GLY A 208 6.88 -15.68 5.97
C GLY A 208 7.45 -14.59 6.86
N VAL A 209 6.86 -13.40 6.87
CA VAL A 209 7.30 -12.24 7.65
C VAL A 209 6.04 -11.57 8.19
N PHE A 210 6.11 -11.07 9.41
CA PHE A 210 5.06 -10.21 9.98
C PHE A 210 4.93 -8.95 9.12
N ASP A 211 3.69 -8.48 8.90
CA ASP A 211 3.42 -7.22 8.21
C ASP A 211 4.03 -7.20 6.79
N ALA A 212 3.52 -8.15 5.99
CA ALA A 212 4.06 -8.49 4.69
C ALA A 212 2.97 -8.59 3.61
N ASP A 213 2.94 -7.58 2.77
CA ASP A 213 1.77 -7.21 1.96
C ASP A 213 1.87 -7.68 0.52
N GLY A 214 0.76 -7.51 -0.18
CA GLY A 214 0.68 -7.86 -1.58
C GLY A 214 1.43 -6.82 -2.39
N ILE A 215 1.01 -5.57 -2.21
CA ILE A 215 1.69 -4.36 -2.65
C ILE A 215 1.99 -3.53 -1.41
N ARG A 216 3.27 -3.20 -1.21
CA ARG A 216 3.73 -2.27 -0.18
C ARG A 216 4.31 -1.02 -0.85
N VAL A 217 3.85 0.15 -0.45
CA VAL A 217 4.48 1.42 -0.85
C VAL A 217 4.83 2.23 0.38
N ASP A 218 6.12 2.49 0.56
CA ASP A 218 6.60 3.48 1.53
C ASP A 218 7.04 4.74 0.77
N GLU A 219 6.28 5.81 0.92
CA GLU A 219 6.74 7.17 0.63
C GLU A 219 6.94 7.88 1.97
N ARG A 220 8.14 8.38 2.24
CA ARG A 220 8.49 9.06 3.51
C ARG A 220 8.98 10.49 3.28
N GLY A 221 8.73 11.02 2.09
CA GLY A 221 9.27 12.24 1.53
C GLY A 221 8.21 13.34 1.43
N ASP A 222 8.27 14.12 0.35
CA ASP A 222 7.26 15.15 0.04
C ASP A 222 6.44 14.75 -1.21
N GLY A 223 6.63 13.53 -1.71
CA GLY A 223 6.07 13.06 -2.97
C GLY A 223 4.73 12.38 -2.78
N ASP A 224 3.82 12.59 -3.75
CA ASP A 224 2.54 11.87 -3.75
C ASP A 224 2.69 10.37 -4.04
N ILE A 225 1.76 9.57 -3.50
CA ILE A 225 1.49 8.21 -3.98
C ILE A 225 0.31 8.26 -4.96
N HIS A 226 0.53 7.80 -6.18
CA HIS A 226 -0.52 7.57 -7.17
C HIS A 226 -0.68 6.08 -7.41
N TYR A 227 -1.85 5.54 -7.08
CA TYR A 227 -2.15 4.12 -7.25
C TYR A 227 -3.35 3.92 -8.17
N ARG A 228 -3.19 3.08 -9.18
CA ARG A 228 -4.29 2.62 -10.03
C ARG A 228 -4.22 1.13 -10.21
N SER A 229 -5.30 0.43 -9.89
CA SER A 229 -5.45 -0.98 -10.18
C SER A 229 -6.78 -1.28 -10.85
N ALA A 230 -6.72 -2.17 -11.84
CA ALA A 230 -7.89 -2.62 -12.57
C ALA A 230 -7.85 -4.11 -12.89
N ALA A 231 -8.99 -4.78 -12.68
CA ALA A 231 -9.17 -6.20 -12.90
C ALA A 231 -8.12 -7.10 -12.22
N SER A 232 -7.59 -6.65 -11.08
CA SER A 232 -6.53 -7.33 -10.33
C SER A 232 -7.08 -8.15 -9.17
N LYS A 233 -6.24 -9.04 -8.62
CA LYS A 233 -6.60 -9.93 -7.52
C LYS A 233 -5.49 -9.98 -6.46
N PHE A 234 -5.87 -9.78 -5.22
CA PHE A 234 -5.02 -9.88 -4.03
C PHE A 234 -5.62 -10.96 -3.15
N LEU A 235 -4.99 -12.13 -3.14
CA LEU A 235 -5.56 -13.36 -2.62
C LEU A 235 -4.66 -13.95 -1.54
N LYS A 236 -5.18 -14.11 -0.32
CA LYS A 236 -4.47 -14.80 0.77
C LYS A 236 -3.09 -14.24 1.01
N VAL A 237 -2.98 -12.92 0.96
CA VAL A 237 -1.76 -12.24 1.37
C VAL A 237 -1.59 -12.40 2.88
N GLY A 238 -0.33 -12.50 3.32
CA GLY A 238 0.03 -12.67 4.73
C GLY A 238 -0.49 -11.54 5.60
N ALA A 239 -0.21 -10.30 5.21
CA ALA A 239 -0.81 -9.09 5.75
C ALA A 239 -1.75 -8.47 4.69
N ASP A 240 -1.62 -7.18 4.39
CA ASP A 240 -2.57 -6.45 3.54
C ASP A 240 -2.55 -6.91 2.09
N GLY A 241 -3.71 -6.86 1.43
CA GLY A 241 -3.73 -6.99 -0.02
C GLY A 241 -2.90 -5.88 -0.69
N VAL A 242 -3.10 -4.65 -0.22
CA VAL A 242 -2.40 -3.43 -0.63
C VAL A 242 -2.27 -2.54 0.59
N GLU A 243 -1.06 -2.07 0.88
CA GLU A 243 -0.75 -1.11 1.93
C GLU A 243 0.02 0.06 1.28
N LEU A 244 -0.51 1.28 1.38
CA LEU A 244 0.17 2.48 0.90
C LEU A 244 0.34 3.47 2.06
N ASP A 245 1.58 3.75 2.41
CA ASP A 245 1.88 4.69 3.48
C ASP A 245 2.59 5.92 2.92
N GLU A 246 1.94 7.07 3.03
CA GLU A 246 2.56 8.38 2.87
C GLU A 246 2.90 8.91 4.27
N GLY A 247 4.19 9.05 4.55
CA GLY A 247 4.71 9.45 5.87
C GLY A 247 5.08 10.94 5.97
N GLY A 248 4.69 11.73 4.98
CA GLY A 248 5.36 12.94 4.53
C GLY A 248 4.45 14.16 4.48
N ALA A 249 4.41 14.82 3.33
CA ALA A 249 3.50 15.94 3.08
C ALA A 249 2.81 15.82 1.71
N GLY A 250 3.10 14.76 0.97
CA GLY A 250 2.42 14.36 -0.25
C GLY A 250 1.05 13.76 0.09
N SER A 251 0.31 13.38 -0.95
CA SER A 251 -1.05 12.83 -0.82
C SER A 251 -1.14 11.43 -1.42
N ILE A 252 -2.14 10.67 -1.00
CA ILE A 252 -2.48 9.39 -1.64
C ILE A 252 -3.66 9.59 -2.58
N PHE A 253 -3.45 9.25 -3.85
CA PHE A 253 -4.50 9.21 -4.87
C PHE A 253 -4.67 7.78 -5.37
N ALA A 254 -5.71 7.09 -4.90
CA ALA A 254 -5.97 5.69 -5.21
C ALA A 254 -7.23 5.49 -6.07
N SER A 255 -7.12 4.67 -7.11
CA SER A 255 -8.25 4.22 -7.94
C SER A 255 -8.22 2.70 -8.11
N VAL A 256 -9.28 2.05 -7.65
CA VAL A 256 -9.47 0.60 -7.69
C VAL A 256 -10.71 0.29 -8.54
N SER A 257 -10.59 -0.57 -9.55
CA SER A 257 -11.70 -0.87 -10.47
C SER A 257 -11.78 -2.34 -10.86
N GLY A 258 -12.84 -3.03 -10.42
CA GLY A 258 -13.04 -4.44 -10.80
C GLY A 258 -12.08 -5.40 -10.12
N ASP A 259 -11.51 -5.01 -8.97
CA ASP A 259 -10.50 -5.78 -8.25
C ASP A 259 -11.13 -6.69 -7.18
N ALA A 260 -10.39 -7.73 -6.79
CA ALA A 260 -10.77 -8.62 -5.70
C ALA A 260 -9.69 -8.69 -4.61
N PHE A 261 -10.08 -8.44 -3.37
CA PHE A 261 -9.25 -8.53 -2.16
C PHE A 261 -9.87 -9.62 -1.28
N VAL A 262 -9.25 -10.81 -1.25
CA VAL A 262 -9.90 -12.00 -0.70
C VAL A 262 -8.99 -12.77 0.24
N GLY A 263 -9.37 -12.78 1.52
CA GLY A 263 -8.74 -13.63 2.53
C GLY A 263 -7.35 -13.20 2.97
N ASN A 264 -7.05 -11.90 2.92
CA ASN A 264 -5.77 -11.30 3.34
C ASN A 264 -5.67 -11.21 4.88
N GLY A 265 -4.48 -10.90 5.41
CA GLY A 265 -4.19 -10.77 6.85
C GLY A 265 -4.05 -12.09 7.63
N ASN A 266 -3.79 -13.21 6.94
CA ASN A 266 -3.83 -14.54 7.55
C ASN A 266 -2.47 -15.09 8.02
N TYR A 267 -1.39 -14.31 8.00
CA TYR A 267 -0.07 -14.75 8.47
C TYR A 267 -0.07 -15.05 9.98
N CYS A 268 -0.60 -14.13 10.78
CA CYS A 268 -0.69 -14.27 12.23
C CYS A 268 -1.79 -15.27 12.64
N ASP A 269 -1.49 -16.57 12.47
CA ASP A 269 -2.46 -17.65 12.63
C ASP A 269 -2.84 -17.91 14.12
N PRO A 270 -4.12 -17.72 14.51
CA PRO A 270 -4.58 -17.97 15.87
C PRO A 270 -4.47 -19.41 16.33
N GLU A 271 -4.55 -20.38 15.41
CA GLU A 271 -4.39 -21.79 15.74
C GLU A 271 -2.95 -22.09 16.21
N VAL A 272 -1.97 -21.33 15.71
CA VAL A 272 -0.56 -21.46 16.09
C VAL A 272 -0.23 -20.58 17.31
N LEU A 273 -0.73 -19.34 17.33
CA LEU A 273 -0.35 -18.33 18.32
C LEU A 273 -1.18 -18.37 19.60
N GLY A 274 -2.41 -18.88 19.56
CA GLY A 274 -3.36 -18.79 20.68
C GLY A 274 -2.87 -19.38 22.01
N ALA A 275 -1.99 -20.38 21.96
CA ALA A 275 -1.39 -20.97 23.16
C ALA A 275 -0.38 -20.05 23.87
N ALA A 276 0.14 -19.02 23.19
CA ALA A 276 1.07 -18.05 23.74
C ALA A 276 0.36 -16.86 24.42
N ILE A 277 -0.93 -16.66 24.13
CA ILE A 277 -1.71 -15.54 24.67
C ILE A 277 -2.01 -15.77 26.17
N PRO A 278 -1.74 -14.79 27.05
CA PRO A 278 -2.03 -14.90 28.49
C PRO A 278 -3.53 -15.11 28.77
N VAL A 279 -3.84 -15.84 29.85
CA VAL A 279 -5.21 -16.02 30.34
C VAL A 279 -5.33 -15.43 31.75
N PRO A 280 -6.24 -14.47 31.99
CA PRO A 280 -7.13 -13.83 31.01
C PRO A 280 -6.35 -12.94 30.02
N HIS A 281 -6.81 -12.87 28.77
CA HIS A 281 -6.20 -12.03 27.73
C HIS A 281 -6.62 -10.56 27.87
N THR A 282 -7.83 -10.30 28.38
CA THR A 282 -8.32 -8.96 28.68
C THR A 282 -8.77 -8.83 30.13
N ARG A 283 -8.44 -7.72 30.79
CA ARG A 283 -8.91 -7.41 32.15
C ARG A 283 -8.94 -5.93 32.42
N SER A 284 -9.97 -5.49 33.16
CA SER A 284 -10.10 -4.12 33.68
C SER A 284 -10.01 -4.07 35.21
N PHE A 285 -9.59 -2.92 35.72
CA PHE A 285 -9.35 -2.64 37.13
C PHE A 285 -9.95 -1.29 37.53
N GLN A 286 -10.16 -1.10 38.83
CA GLN A 286 -10.47 0.22 39.39
C GLN A 286 -9.19 1.04 39.62
N ASP A 287 -9.33 2.37 39.68
CA ASP A 287 -8.21 3.28 39.93
C ASP A 287 -7.50 2.94 41.25
N GLY A 288 -6.17 2.80 41.19
CA GLY A 288 -5.29 2.43 42.30
C GLY A 288 -5.19 0.93 42.60
N GLN A 289 -5.91 0.07 41.87
CA GLN A 289 -5.99 -1.37 42.14
C GLN A 289 -4.81 -2.17 41.55
N ALA A 290 -4.31 -1.78 40.38
CA ALA A 290 -3.26 -2.51 39.66
C ALA A 290 -2.19 -1.56 39.10
N ARG A 291 -0.95 -2.06 39.02
CA ARG A 291 0.18 -1.41 38.37
C ARG A 291 0.70 -2.31 37.24
N ASP A 292 1.60 -1.81 36.41
CA ASP A 292 2.16 -2.59 35.30
C ASP A 292 2.84 -3.89 35.74
N ALA A 293 3.43 -3.90 36.94
CA ALA A 293 4.03 -5.10 37.51
C ALA A 293 3.02 -6.19 37.89
N ASP A 294 1.73 -5.84 37.99
CA ASP A 294 0.64 -6.72 38.41
C ASP A 294 -0.11 -7.35 37.21
N ILE A 295 0.24 -6.98 35.98
CA ILE A 295 -0.37 -7.49 34.74
C ILE A 295 0.63 -8.34 33.94
N PRO A 296 0.16 -9.21 33.02
CA PRO A 296 1.07 -9.99 32.18
C PRO A 296 2.02 -9.09 31.38
N LYS A 297 3.27 -9.54 31.25
CA LYS A 297 4.30 -8.90 30.43
C LYS A 297 4.03 -9.17 28.93
N PRO A 298 4.63 -8.39 28.01
CA PRO A 298 4.62 -8.72 26.59
C PRO A 298 4.98 -10.19 26.33
N VAL A 299 4.29 -10.80 25.38
CA VAL A 299 4.56 -12.20 25.01
C VAL A 299 5.94 -12.28 24.37
N THR A 300 6.67 -13.34 24.73
CA THR A 300 7.98 -13.65 24.13
C THR A 300 8.11 -15.15 23.92
N GLY A 301 8.78 -15.55 22.84
CA GLY A 301 9.05 -16.96 22.52
C GLY A 301 7.88 -17.71 21.88
N SER A 302 6.89 -17.00 21.34
CA SER A 302 5.87 -17.56 20.45
C SER A 302 6.47 -17.87 19.06
N ALA A 303 5.63 -18.30 18.10
CA ALA A 303 6.09 -18.52 16.73
C ALA A 303 6.55 -17.20 16.06
N ASP A 304 5.86 -16.10 16.36
CA ASP A 304 6.28 -14.74 16.06
C ASP A 304 5.66 -13.77 17.08
N ASP A 305 6.50 -13.18 17.93
CA ASP A 305 6.05 -12.32 19.03
C ASP A 305 5.42 -11.00 18.55
N ARG A 306 5.71 -10.61 17.30
CA ARG A 306 5.16 -9.40 16.68
C ARG A 306 3.67 -9.51 16.41
N CYS A 307 3.18 -10.71 16.10
CA CYS A 307 1.76 -11.00 15.89
C CYS A 307 0.89 -10.88 17.16
N ILE A 308 1.46 -10.56 18.33
CA ILE A 308 0.71 -10.50 19.58
C ILE A 308 0.82 -9.09 20.14
N GLU A 309 -0.24 -8.33 19.93
CA GLU A 309 -0.36 -6.98 20.41
C GLU A 309 -0.66 -6.97 21.92
N ARG A 310 -0.15 -5.97 22.63
CA ARG A 310 -0.42 -5.78 24.07
C ARG A 310 -0.75 -4.32 24.35
N GLU A 311 -2.04 -4.06 24.46
CA GLU A 311 -2.55 -2.76 24.86
C GLU A 311 -2.65 -2.63 26.38
N VAL A 312 -2.26 -1.48 26.92
CA VAL A 312 -2.48 -1.13 28.33
C VAL A 312 -2.97 0.29 28.44
N ALA A 313 -4.17 0.44 29.01
CA ALA A 313 -4.71 1.73 29.36
C ALA A 313 -4.43 2.05 30.83
N HIS A 314 -4.09 3.30 31.13
CA HIS A 314 -3.85 3.79 32.49
C HIS A 314 -4.86 4.87 32.90
N TYR A 315 -5.12 4.95 34.21
CA TYR A 315 -5.79 6.11 34.81
C TYR A 315 -4.81 7.28 34.95
N PRO A 316 -5.31 8.52 35.15
CA PRO A 316 -4.47 9.68 35.45
C PRO A 316 -3.56 9.52 36.69
N SER A 317 -3.91 8.62 37.61
CA SER A 317 -3.07 8.25 38.76
C SER A 317 -1.81 7.47 38.39
N GLY A 318 -1.73 6.97 37.16
CA GLY A 318 -0.71 6.04 36.67
C GLY A 318 -1.01 4.56 36.98
N SER A 319 -2.14 4.25 37.62
CA SER A 319 -2.57 2.86 37.79
C SER A 319 -3.15 2.28 36.50
N VAL A 320 -3.04 0.96 36.31
CA VAL A 320 -3.60 0.28 35.14
C VAL A 320 -5.12 0.31 35.22
N LYS A 321 -5.76 0.79 34.16
CA LYS A 321 -7.21 0.74 33.93
C LYS A 321 -7.61 -0.58 33.29
N SER A 322 -6.89 -1.01 32.27
CA SER A 322 -7.11 -2.29 31.60
C SER A 322 -5.87 -2.74 30.83
N TYR A 323 -5.81 -4.03 30.51
CA TYR A 323 -4.95 -4.55 29.46
C TYR A 323 -5.74 -5.49 28.54
N ALA A 324 -5.28 -5.62 27.31
CA ALA A 324 -5.72 -6.60 26.33
C ALA A 324 -4.50 -7.24 25.64
N PHE A 325 -4.67 -8.48 25.18
CA PHE A 325 -3.74 -9.16 24.28
C PHE A 325 -4.56 -9.65 23.10
N ASN A 326 -4.23 -9.15 21.91
CA ASN A 326 -4.88 -9.50 20.66
C ASN A 326 -3.88 -10.12 19.70
N ILE A 327 -4.40 -10.83 18.70
CA ILE A 327 -3.58 -11.21 17.56
C ILE A 327 -3.70 -10.06 16.58
N ASP A 328 -2.56 -9.64 16.08
CA ASP A 328 -2.45 -8.61 15.05
C ASP A 328 -2.90 -9.21 13.72
N PHE A 329 -3.94 -8.66 13.12
CA PHE A 329 -4.42 -9.03 11.80
C PHE A 329 -4.34 -7.81 10.89
N ASP A 330 -4.45 -8.07 9.60
CA ASP A 330 -4.31 -7.04 8.56
C ASP A 330 -5.47 -7.13 7.56
N ASP A 331 -5.51 -6.16 6.66
CA ASP A 331 -6.70 -5.76 5.91
C ASP A 331 -6.77 -6.32 4.50
N GLY A 332 -7.92 -6.07 3.87
CA GLY A 332 -8.00 -6.14 2.42
C GLY A 332 -7.13 -5.09 1.75
N ILE A 333 -7.28 -3.84 2.20
CA ILE A 333 -6.62 -2.63 1.70
C ILE A 333 -6.43 -1.70 2.90
N ASP A 334 -5.22 -1.21 3.09
CA ASP A 334 -4.89 -0.20 4.09
C ASP A 334 -4.18 0.99 3.41
N LEU A 335 -4.58 2.22 3.73
CA LEU A 335 -4.03 3.46 3.19
C LEU A 335 -3.86 4.51 4.28
N ASP A 336 -2.61 4.83 4.57
CA ASP A 336 -2.20 5.74 5.63
C ASP A 336 -1.60 7.03 5.08
N GLU A 337 -2.17 8.18 5.43
CA GLU A 337 -1.51 9.49 5.26
C GLU A 337 -1.19 10.08 6.64
N ALA A 338 0.11 10.20 6.94
CA ALA A 338 0.58 10.66 8.23
C ALA A 338 0.79 12.19 8.32
N GLY A 339 0.71 12.85 7.18
CA GLY A 339 1.32 14.12 6.86
C GLY A 339 0.36 15.30 6.93
N ALA A 340 0.24 16.00 5.81
CA ALA A 340 -0.69 17.13 5.66
C ALA A 340 -1.36 17.11 4.28
N GLY A 341 -1.08 16.08 3.48
CA GLY A 341 -1.74 15.81 2.23
C GLY A 341 -3.06 15.08 2.46
N GLU A 342 -3.77 14.80 1.37
CA GLU A 342 -5.11 14.21 1.43
C GLU A 342 -5.11 12.73 1.05
N LEU A 343 -6.05 11.97 1.61
CA LEU A 343 -6.46 10.67 1.09
C LEU A 343 -7.60 10.88 0.09
N ARG A 344 -7.37 10.59 -1.19
CA ARG A 344 -8.42 10.59 -2.23
C ARG A 344 -8.54 9.23 -2.91
N VAL A 345 -9.62 8.53 -2.57
CA VAL A 345 -9.81 7.13 -2.90
C VAL A 345 -11.10 6.91 -3.67
N SER A 346 -11.00 6.23 -4.81
CA SER A 346 -12.14 5.80 -5.63
C SER A 346 -12.10 4.30 -5.83
N VAL A 347 -13.07 3.58 -5.24
CA VAL A 347 -13.22 2.13 -5.36
C VAL A 347 -14.52 1.84 -6.12
N THR A 348 -14.44 1.02 -7.16
CA THR A 348 -15.56 0.76 -8.05
C THR A 348 -15.60 -0.70 -8.49
N ASP A 349 -16.77 -1.32 -8.41
CA ASP A 349 -16.97 -2.72 -8.83
C ASP A 349 -16.00 -3.70 -8.14
N ALA A 350 -15.63 -3.46 -6.87
CA ALA A 350 -14.65 -4.27 -6.14
C ALA A 350 -15.31 -5.31 -5.22
N ASP A 351 -14.65 -6.46 -5.08
CA ASP A 351 -14.99 -7.52 -4.12
C ASP A 351 -13.97 -7.53 -2.97
N ILE A 352 -14.39 -7.15 -1.77
CA ILE A 352 -13.57 -7.06 -0.55
C ILE A 352 -14.10 -8.09 0.45
N LEU A 353 -13.50 -9.28 0.48
CA LEU A 353 -14.13 -10.47 1.05
C LEU A 353 -13.22 -11.19 2.04
N GLN A 354 -13.74 -11.48 3.22
CA GLN A 354 -13.14 -12.42 4.17
C GLN A 354 -11.70 -12.07 4.61
N ASN A 355 -11.37 -10.78 4.65
CA ASN A 355 -10.09 -10.33 5.21
C ASN A 355 -10.08 -10.49 6.74
N ARG A 356 -8.88 -10.53 7.31
CA ARG A 356 -8.67 -10.93 8.71
C ARG A 356 -8.75 -9.81 9.71
N ASP A 357 -8.75 -8.56 9.25
CA ASP A 357 -9.26 -7.43 10.00
C ASP A 357 -10.31 -6.67 9.19
N GLU A 358 -10.07 -5.41 8.84
CA GLU A 358 -10.94 -4.59 8.01
C GLU A 358 -10.91 -5.01 6.53
N GLY A 359 -12.00 -4.69 5.84
CA GLY A 359 -12.05 -4.84 4.38
C GLY A 359 -11.24 -3.77 3.65
N LEU A 360 -11.49 -2.52 4.02
CA LEU A 360 -10.81 -1.32 3.53
C LEU A 360 -10.66 -0.39 4.72
N ASP A 361 -9.43 -0.11 5.12
CA ASP A 361 -9.12 0.93 6.11
C ASP A 361 -8.45 2.13 5.42
N LEU A 362 -8.77 3.32 5.91
CA LEU A 362 -8.30 4.61 5.42
C LEU A 362 -8.08 5.52 6.63
N ASP A 363 -6.82 5.77 6.97
CA ASP A 363 -6.48 6.57 8.13
C ASP A 363 -5.66 7.81 7.73
N GLU A 364 -6.21 8.98 8.06
CA GLU A 364 -5.49 10.25 7.99
C GLU A 364 -5.15 10.68 9.43
N TYR A 365 -3.84 10.81 9.68
CA TYR A 365 -3.25 11.19 10.97
C TYR A 365 -2.76 12.65 11.02
N GLY A 366 -2.89 13.37 9.91
CA GLY A 366 -2.48 14.74 9.66
C GLY A 366 -3.62 15.76 9.68
N GLU A 367 -3.48 16.82 8.89
CA GLU A 367 -4.49 17.90 8.79
C GLU A 367 -5.24 17.90 7.44
N GLY A 368 -5.04 16.86 6.64
CA GLY A 368 -5.60 16.69 5.31
C GLY A 368 -7.00 16.07 5.29
N ASP A 369 -7.60 16.07 4.11
CA ASP A 369 -8.96 15.55 3.93
C ASP A 369 -8.95 14.06 3.55
N VAL A 370 -9.95 13.31 4.01
CA VAL A 370 -10.28 11.97 3.50
C VAL A 370 -11.49 12.03 2.60
N ILE A 371 -11.31 11.65 1.34
CA ILE A 371 -12.34 11.67 0.30
C ILE A 371 -12.49 10.27 -0.28
N LEU A 372 -13.57 9.58 0.07
CA LEU A 372 -13.89 8.24 -0.42
C LEU A 372 -15.09 8.28 -1.38
N SER A 373 -14.93 7.68 -2.55
CA SER A 373 -16.02 7.27 -3.44
C SER A 373 -16.04 5.74 -3.58
N LEU A 374 -17.01 5.08 -2.93
CA LEU A 374 -17.19 3.62 -2.98
C LEU A 374 -18.46 3.30 -3.76
N LEU A 375 -18.30 2.69 -4.94
CA LEU A 375 -19.38 2.50 -5.90
C LEU A 375 -19.52 1.02 -6.28
N ARG A 376 -20.74 0.48 -6.29
CA ARG A 376 -21.07 -0.86 -6.84
C ARG A 376 -20.16 -1.98 -6.30
N SER A 377 -19.76 -1.88 -5.04
CA SER A 377 -18.76 -2.76 -4.44
C SER A 377 -19.36 -3.57 -3.28
N ARG A 378 -18.64 -4.61 -2.88
CA ARG A 378 -19.07 -5.55 -1.84
C ARG A 378 -17.99 -5.67 -0.77
N ALA A 379 -18.36 -5.48 0.48
CA ALA A 379 -17.52 -5.72 1.66
C ALA A 379 -18.18 -6.80 2.52
N ASP A 380 -17.79 -8.07 2.32
CA ASP A 380 -18.49 -9.20 2.93
C ASP A 380 -17.57 -10.10 3.76
N GLY A 381 -17.99 -10.36 5.00
CA GLY A 381 -17.39 -11.37 5.86
C GLY A 381 -15.98 -11.03 6.36
N ASN A 382 -15.59 -9.75 6.34
CA ASN A 382 -14.34 -9.31 6.96
C ASN A 382 -14.43 -9.45 8.49
N THR A 383 -13.30 -9.65 9.15
CA THR A 383 -13.29 -10.06 10.56
C THR A 383 -13.60 -8.91 11.50
N ASP A 384 -13.33 -7.66 11.09
CA ASP A 384 -13.79 -6.46 11.80
C ASP A 384 -14.72 -5.60 10.93
N ASP A 385 -14.37 -4.37 10.58
CA ASP A 385 -15.21 -3.47 9.78
C ASP A 385 -15.20 -3.85 8.29
N GLY A 386 -16.35 -3.70 7.61
CA GLY A 386 -16.40 -3.87 6.16
C GLY A 386 -15.63 -2.77 5.43
N VAL A 387 -15.78 -1.54 5.89
CA VAL A 387 -15.04 -0.35 5.47
C VAL A 387 -14.89 0.56 6.67
N ARG A 388 -13.67 1.01 6.93
CA ARG A 388 -13.34 1.97 7.97
C ARG A 388 -12.65 3.18 7.36
N VAL A 389 -12.96 4.33 7.91
CA VAL A 389 -12.41 5.63 7.51
C VAL A 389 -12.26 6.47 8.76
N SER A 390 -11.03 6.87 9.08
CA SER A 390 -10.74 7.69 10.25
C SER A 390 -9.99 8.96 9.87
N GLU A 391 -10.30 10.05 10.56
CA GLU A 391 -9.52 11.29 10.51
C GLU A 391 -9.29 11.77 11.94
N GLY A 392 -8.01 11.99 12.25
CA GLY A 392 -7.53 12.26 13.61
C GLY A 392 -7.55 13.74 14.03
N ASN A 393 -7.40 14.69 13.11
CA ASN A 393 -7.16 16.10 13.41
C ASN A 393 -8.11 17.08 12.67
N GLY A 394 -7.55 18.07 11.98
CA GLY A 394 -8.26 19.23 11.45
C GLY A 394 -8.93 19.03 10.09
N GLY A 395 -8.73 17.86 9.51
CA GLY A 395 -9.22 17.44 8.21
C GLY A 395 -10.72 17.24 8.15
N ARG A 396 -11.20 16.76 7.00
CA ARG A 396 -12.61 16.39 6.84
C ARG A 396 -12.74 14.99 6.25
N ILE A 397 -13.83 14.32 6.60
CA ILE A 397 -14.27 13.10 5.94
C ILE A 397 -15.41 13.42 4.97
N THR A 398 -15.25 13.04 3.70
CA THR A 398 -16.30 13.05 2.67
C THR A 398 -16.45 11.67 2.05
N GLY A 399 -17.57 11.01 2.32
CA GLY A 399 -17.89 9.69 1.77
C GLY A 399 -19.07 9.74 0.79
N LEU A 400 -18.88 9.25 -0.43
CA LEU A 400 -19.95 8.91 -1.36
C LEU A 400 -20.03 7.39 -1.49
N ILE A 401 -21.10 6.80 -0.95
CA ILE A 401 -21.33 5.36 -0.95
C ILE A 401 -22.56 5.07 -1.80
N TYR A 402 -22.38 4.35 -2.91
CA TYR A 402 -23.45 4.13 -3.89
C TYR A 402 -23.51 2.66 -4.31
N ASP A 403 -24.68 2.02 -4.11
CA ASP A 403 -24.94 0.64 -4.53
C ASP A 403 -23.93 -0.34 -3.92
N VAL A 404 -23.68 -0.21 -2.61
CA VAL A 404 -22.72 -1.01 -1.86
C VAL A 404 -23.44 -2.04 -1.00
N VAL A 405 -22.91 -3.25 -0.97
CA VAL A 405 -23.33 -4.30 -0.03
C VAL A 405 -22.25 -4.48 1.01
N ALA A 406 -22.60 -4.33 2.28
CA ALA A 406 -21.70 -4.64 3.40
C ALA A 406 -22.37 -5.66 4.32
N SER A 407 -21.90 -6.91 4.33
CA SER A 407 -22.61 -7.98 5.05
C SER A 407 -21.71 -8.94 5.81
N GLY A 408 -22.16 -9.35 6.99
CA GLY A 408 -21.45 -10.36 7.78
C GLY A 408 -20.07 -9.92 8.30
N ASN A 409 -19.79 -8.62 8.35
CA ASN A 409 -18.54 -8.10 8.92
C ASN A 409 -18.58 -8.14 10.46
N GLY A 410 -17.44 -8.27 11.13
CA GLY A 410 -17.36 -8.53 12.56
C GLY A 410 -17.72 -7.36 13.48
N ASP A 411 -17.61 -6.10 13.02
CA ASP A 411 -18.18 -4.91 13.68
C ASP A 411 -19.14 -4.17 12.75
N TYR A 412 -18.77 -3.03 12.17
CA TYR A 412 -19.68 -2.26 11.31
C TYR A 412 -19.59 -2.70 9.84
N GLY A 413 -20.71 -2.59 9.13
CA GLY A 413 -20.71 -2.69 7.68
C GLY A 413 -19.90 -1.56 7.05
N LEU A 414 -20.11 -0.32 7.52
CA LEU A 414 -19.39 0.88 7.09
C LEU A 414 -19.18 1.81 8.29
N ARG A 415 -17.96 2.31 8.50
CA ARG A 415 -17.60 3.18 9.63
C ARG A 415 -16.84 4.42 9.17
N PHE A 416 -17.25 5.57 9.70
CA PHE A 416 -16.62 6.87 9.47
C PHE A 416 -16.48 7.61 10.80
N ASP A 417 -15.25 7.82 11.26
CA ASP A 417 -14.96 8.45 12.56
C ASP A 417 -14.09 9.71 12.38
N GLN A 418 -14.70 10.88 12.64
CA GLN A 418 -14.02 12.17 12.71
C GLN A 418 -13.67 12.48 14.16
N ALA A 419 -12.43 12.19 14.57
CA ALA A 419 -11.98 12.37 15.95
C ALA A 419 -11.65 13.85 16.24
N GLY A 420 -10.86 14.48 15.37
CA GLY A 420 -10.43 15.86 15.52
C GLY A 420 -11.47 16.90 15.05
N PRO A 421 -11.14 18.19 15.13
CA PRO A 421 -12.01 19.26 14.65
C PRO A 421 -12.18 19.24 13.12
N GLY A 422 -13.31 18.77 12.62
CA GLY A 422 -13.55 18.64 11.20
C GLY A 422 -15.00 18.36 10.85
N ASP A 423 -15.31 18.44 9.56
CA ASP A 423 -16.62 18.05 9.05
C ASP A 423 -16.60 16.57 8.62
N VAL A 424 -17.64 15.82 8.98
CA VAL A 424 -17.90 14.49 8.41
C VAL A 424 -19.19 14.52 7.60
N MET A 425 -19.11 14.21 6.31
CA MET A 425 -20.25 14.16 5.40
C MET A 425 -20.27 12.84 4.65
N VAL A 426 -21.28 12.01 4.92
CA VAL A 426 -21.44 10.70 4.30
C VAL A 426 -22.78 10.65 3.59
N ASP A 427 -22.74 10.32 2.31
CA ASP A 427 -23.89 10.17 1.44
C ASP A 427 -24.03 8.70 1.04
N ALA A 428 -25.00 8.00 1.62
CA ALA A 428 -25.26 6.57 1.41
C ALA A 428 -26.53 6.35 0.55
N TYR A 429 -26.32 5.96 -0.70
CA TYR A 429 -27.37 5.72 -1.70
C TYR A 429 -27.45 4.24 -2.08
N TYR A 430 -28.62 3.64 -1.96
CA TYR A 430 -28.87 2.25 -2.34
C TYR A 430 -27.92 1.24 -1.66
N VAL A 431 -27.55 1.54 -0.41
CA VAL A 431 -26.66 0.68 0.39
C VAL A 431 -27.48 -0.44 1.03
N SER A 432 -26.92 -1.65 1.09
CA SER A 432 -27.48 -2.78 1.81
C SER A 432 -26.54 -3.25 2.90
N THR A 433 -26.99 -3.26 4.16
CA THR A 433 -26.22 -3.85 5.27
C THR A 433 -27.02 -4.93 5.98
N VAL A 434 -26.40 -6.07 6.25
CA VAL A 434 -27.03 -7.19 6.96
C VAL A 434 -26.01 -8.07 7.69
N GLY A 435 -26.33 -8.43 8.93
CA GLY A 435 -25.56 -9.38 9.72
C GLY A 435 -24.19 -8.89 10.17
N ASN A 436 -23.97 -7.57 10.19
CA ASN A 436 -22.73 -6.99 10.71
C ASN A 436 -22.76 -6.91 12.24
N GLY A 437 -21.62 -7.11 12.89
CA GLY A 437 -21.44 -6.92 14.33
C GLY A 437 -22.33 -7.85 15.16
N ASP A 438 -22.87 -7.32 16.25
CA ASP A 438 -23.91 -8.00 17.04
C ASP A 438 -25.32 -7.88 16.41
N GLY A 439 -25.43 -7.29 15.22
CA GLY A 439 -26.67 -7.03 14.49
C GLY A 439 -27.45 -5.81 14.98
N VAL A 440 -26.91 -5.00 15.90
CA VAL A 440 -27.59 -3.82 16.47
C VAL A 440 -26.76 -2.55 16.36
N ASN A 441 -27.23 -1.63 15.52
CA ASN A 441 -26.55 -0.40 15.12
C ASN A 441 -25.20 -0.60 14.42
N ALA A 442 -24.97 -1.80 13.88
CA ALA A 442 -23.74 -2.21 13.21
C ALA A 442 -23.79 -2.01 11.68
N GLY A 443 -24.86 -1.43 11.13
CA GLY A 443 -24.97 -1.26 9.68
C GLY A 443 -24.06 -0.18 9.14
N ILE A 444 -24.33 1.07 9.56
CA ILE A 444 -23.49 2.22 9.25
C ILE A 444 -23.23 3.02 10.52
N ARG A 445 -21.95 3.28 10.78
CA ARG A 445 -21.50 4.21 11.80
C ARG A 445 -20.98 5.50 11.18
N VAL A 446 -21.45 6.63 11.72
CA VAL A 446 -20.85 7.94 11.47
C VAL A 446 -20.76 8.69 12.80
N ALA A 447 -19.54 8.97 13.24
CA ALA A 447 -19.29 9.67 14.49
C ALA A 447 -18.43 10.93 14.28
N ARG A 448 -18.70 11.93 15.12
CA ARG A 448 -17.90 13.15 15.22
C ARG A 448 -17.63 13.48 16.67
N GLU A 449 -16.36 13.56 17.05
CA GLU A 449 -15.95 13.86 18.42
C GLU A 449 -15.51 15.32 18.61
N GLY A 450 -14.77 15.88 17.65
CA GLY A 450 -14.24 17.25 17.68
C GLY A 450 -15.26 18.35 17.45
N ALA A 451 -14.81 19.54 17.02
CA ALA A 451 -15.69 20.61 16.51
C ALA A 451 -16.06 20.34 15.03
N GLY A 452 -17.01 21.09 14.46
CA GLY A 452 -17.42 20.93 13.05
C GLY A 452 -18.86 20.43 12.87
N LYS A 453 -19.21 20.03 11.64
CA LYS A 453 -20.54 19.53 11.27
C LYS A 453 -20.47 18.07 10.88
N GLY A 454 -21.47 17.30 11.33
CA GLY A 454 -21.65 15.92 10.90
C GLY A 454 -22.96 15.79 10.12
N VAL A 455 -22.94 15.18 8.94
CA VAL A 455 -24.14 14.83 8.18
C VAL A 455 -24.02 13.42 7.62
N LEU A 456 -25.04 12.60 7.85
CA LEU A 456 -25.26 11.33 7.17
C LEU A 456 -26.56 11.41 6.37
N THR A 457 -26.47 11.36 5.04
CA THR A 457 -27.63 11.19 4.16
C THR A 457 -27.83 9.71 3.85
N VAL A 458 -29.04 9.20 4.04
CA VAL A 458 -29.41 7.84 3.63
C VAL A 458 -30.62 7.90 2.69
N PHE A 459 -30.51 7.30 1.51
CA PHE A 459 -31.59 7.27 0.51
C PHE A 459 -31.63 5.95 -0.24
N GLY A 460 -32.82 5.35 -0.32
CA GLY A 460 -33.04 4.11 -1.07
C GLY A 460 -32.28 2.88 -0.51
N SER A 461 -31.77 2.96 0.72
CA SER A 461 -30.91 1.96 1.35
C SER A 461 -31.70 1.01 2.28
N THR A 462 -31.23 -0.23 2.40
CA THR A 462 -31.72 -1.25 3.34
C THR A 462 -30.66 -1.50 4.40
N ILE A 463 -30.81 -0.90 5.57
CA ILE A 463 -29.83 -0.99 6.67
C ILE A 463 -30.45 -1.86 7.77
N GLU A 464 -30.37 -3.19 7.62
CA GLU A 464 -31.04 -4.12 8.55
C GLU A 464 -30.44 -4.04 9.95
N ASP A 465 -29.12 -3.86 10.03
CA ASP A 465 -28.36 -3.80 11.28
C ASP A 465 -28.46 -2.43 11.98
N GLY A 466 -29.23 -1.47 11.45
CA GLY A 466 -29.39 -0.14 12.07
C GLY A 466 -28.21 0.83 11.86
N LEU A 467 -28.26 1.97 12.55
CA LEU A 467 -27.29 3.06 12.40
C LEU A 467 -26.73 3.48 13.76
N ASP A 468 -25.40 3.63 13.86
CA ASP A 468 -24.73 4.30 14.99
C ASP A 468 -24.33 5.73 14.57
N VAL A 469 -25.13 6.72 14.96
CA VAL A 469 -24.93 8.12 14.56
C VAL A 469 -24.64 8.97 15.78
N ARG A 470 -23.44 9.56 15.85
CA ARG A 470 -22.97 10.31 17.03
C ARG A 470 -22.56 11.73 16.65
N ASN A 471 -23.27 12.72 17.22
CA ASN A 471 -23.07 14.15 16.95
C ASN A 471 -23.12 14.54 15.45
N VAL A 472 -23.96 13.82 14.71
CA VAL A 472 -24.14 13.89 13.26
C VAL A 472 -25.64 14.03 12.97
N GLU A 473 -26.00 14.91 12.05
CA GLU A 473 -27.36 15.06 11.54
C GLU A 473 -27.69 13.90 10.59
N LEU A 474 -28.76 13.16 10.88
CA LEU A 474 -29.27 12.12 10.01
C LEU A 474 -30.36 12.67 9.08
N VAL A 475 -30.12 12.60 7.77
CA VAL A 475 -31.06 12.99 6.72
C VAL A 475 -31.53 11.73 5.98
N ARG A 476 -32.76 11.29 6.24
CA ARG A 476 -33.39 10.18 5.50
C ARG A 476 -34.31 10.72 4.41
N LYS A 477 -34.15 10.23 3.18
CA LYS A 477 -34.93 10.64 2.01
C LYS A 477 -35.65 9.47 1.36
#